data_AF-A0A2M9Q8C1-F1
#
_entry.id   AF-A0A2M9Q8C1-F1
#
_cell.length_a   1.000
_cell.length_b   1.000
_cell.length_c   1.000
_cell.angle_alpha   90.00
_cell.angle_beta   90.00
_cell.angle_gamma   90.00
#
_symmetry.space_group_name_H-M   'P 1'
#
loop_
_entity.id
_entity.type
_entity.pdbx_description
1 polymer ?
#
loop_
_entity_poly.entity_id
_entity_poly.type
_entity_poly.pdbx_seq_one_letter_code
_entity_poly.pdbx_strand_id
1 'polypeptide(L)'
;MKNFKFTKFLSSILAFVMVLSLLVPLSSASAEESKPFKQDGQSESIIQLKAAIAEQLSLSKDGPTLHESLQNVSGNQKVAVIVHLSEKPVALEEGISLVKGEEFSKAQENEVRSNVKEQQAEVKEELAAKNVQMTQGYTFDTVLNGFAATVKANDLPKLLTVEGITLIEPDAIVSASEDNTMKSSELIKEDQLEARMNTSNSFLGIEKLWKEGIEGQGIKVAVLDTGIDADHPEFAGVFKGGKNFIPNSSTYTKPRTDDDASETSPTERPAGTPEFNEKGSAFYTSHGTHVAGTIAAIGANEFGIKGIAPKVDLYAYRVLG
;
A
#
# COMPACT_ATOMS: atom_id res chain seq x y z
N MET A 1 14.35 -41.06 60.67
CA MET A 1 14.83 -41.48 59.33
C MET A 1 15.02 -40.24 58.48
N LYS A 2 16.17 -40.12 57.81
CA LYS A 2 16.71 -38.88 57.20
C LYS A 2 16.01 -38.52 55.88
N ASN A 3 15.62 -37.27 55.74
CA ASN A 3 15.17 -36.65 54.49
C ASN A 3 16.33 -36.63 53.47
N PHE A 4 16.23 -37.44 52.42
CA PHE A 4 17.18 -37.45 51.32
C PHE A 4 16.88 -36.30 50.34
N LYS A 5 17.93 -35.56 50.00
CA LYS A 5 17.92 -34.32 49.21
C LYS A 5 17.67 -34.61 47.71
N PHE A 6 16.40 -34.55 47.30
CA PHE A 6 15.97 -34.72 45.89
C PHE A 6 16.49 -33.62 44.94
N THR A 7 16.92 -32.47 45.47
CA THR A 7 17.37 -31.31 44.69
C THR A 7 18.79 -31.45 44.13
N LYS A 8 19.63 -32.33 44.68
CA LYS A 8 21.00 -32.56 44.15
C LYS A 8 21.05 -33.54 42.97
N PHE A 9 20.00 -34.35 42.76
CA PHE A 9 19.96 -35.31 41.66
C PHE A 9 19.56 -34.65 40.33
N LEU A 10 18.64 -33.67 40.36
CA LEU A 10 18.25 -32.92 39.15
C LEU A 10 19.35 -31.98 38.64
N SER A 11 20.14 -31.36 39.52
CA SER A 11 21.21 -30.44 39.10
C SER A 11 22.37 -31.16 38.39
N SER A 12 22.58 -32.45 38.68
CA SER A 12 23.62 -33.24 38.03
C SER A 12 23.22 -33.68 36.61
N ILE A 13 21.91 -33.88 36.37
CA ILE A 13 21.39 -34.28 35.05
C ILE A 13 21.42 -33.09 34.08
N LEU A 14 21.11 -31.88 34.55
CA LEU A 14 21.08 -30.68 33.70
C LEU A 14 22.49 -30.26 33.23
N ALA A 15 23.51 -30.41 34.08
CA ALA A 15 24.90 -30.16 33.70
C ALA A 15 25.45 -31.24 32.74
N PHE A 16 25.01 -32.49 32.87
CA PHE A 16 25.42 -33.57 31.98
C PHE A 16 24.80 -33.43 30.59
N VAL A 17 23.56 -32.94 30.49
CA VAL A 17 22.89 -32.66 29.20
C VAL A 17 23.51 -31.45 28.47
N MET A 18 23.99 -30.43 29.19
CA MET A 18 24.67 -29.28 28.56
C MET A 18 26.11 -29.57 28.11
N VAL A 19 26.81 -30.53 28.73
CA VAL A 19 28.17 -30.91 28.29
C VAL A 19 28.12 -31.91 27.14
N LEU A 20 27.08 -32.75 27.06
CA LEU A 20 26.93 -33.71 25.97
C LEU A 20 26.49 -33.07 24.64
N SER A 21 25.88 -31.87 24.67
CA SER A 21 25.54 -31.12 23.45
C SER A 21 26.76 -30.46 22.78
N LEU A 22 27.91 -30.38 23.46
CA LEU A 22 29.18 -29.87 22.91
C LEU A 22 30.05 -30.96 22.27
N LEU A 23 29.63 -32.24 22.32
CA LEU A 23 30.40 -33.40 21.84
C LEU A 23 29.75 -34.12 20.65
N VAL A 24 28.67 -33.57 20.07
CA VAL A 24 28.16 -34.07 18.78
C VAL A 24 29.05 -33.47 17.68
N PRO A 25 29.75 -34.29 16.87
CA PRO A 25 30.50 -33.75 15.74
C PRO A 25 29.52 -33.00 14.83
N LEU A 26 29.83 -31.74 14.50
CA LEU A 26 29.18 -31.05 13.39
C LEU A 26 29.39 -31.91 12.15
N SER A 27 28.36 -32.67 11.77
CA SER A 27 28.25 -33.19 10.41
C SER A 27 28.39 -31.99 9.48
N SER A 28 29.51 -31.94 8.78
CA SER A 28 29.76 -31.01 7.71
C SER A 28 28.75 -31.32 6.62
N ALA A 29 27.60 -30.64 6.64
CA ALA A 29 26.73 -30.60 5.50
C ALA A 29 27.48 -29.85 4.40
N SER A 30 28.08 -30.61 3.49
CA SER A 30 28.53 -30.12 2.19
C SER A 30 27.43 -29.22 1.62
N ALA A 31 27.82 -28.06 1.10
CA ALA A 31 26.93 -27.18 0.37
C ALA A 31 26.25 -27.98 -0.74
N GLU A 32 24.98 -28.34 -0.54
CA GLU A 32 24.10 -28.58 -1.67
C GLU A 32 23.92 -27.22 -2.32
N GLU A 33 24.40 -27.10 -3.56
CA GLU A 33 23.95 -26.06 -4.49
C GLU A 33 22.42 -26.00 -4.39
N SER A 34 21.90 -24.92 -3.81
CA SER A 34 20.50 -24.62 -3.85
C SER A 34 20.13 -24.49 -5.32
N LYS A 35 19.51 -25.54 -5.86
CA LYS A 35 18.92 -25.51 -7.20
C LYS A 35 18.03 -24.26 -7.31
N PRO A 36 18.04 -23.56 -8.45
CA PRO A 36 17.20 -22.39 -8.66
C PRO A 36 15.76 -22.74 -8.30
N PHE A 37 15.08 -21.81 -7.62
CA PHE A 37 13.69 -21.91 -7.21
C PHE A 37 12.87 -22.63 -8.30
N LYS A 38 12.54 -23.89 -8.07
CA LYS A 38 11.69 -24.65 -8.97
C LYS A 38 10.27 -24.14 -8.72
N GLN A 39 9.82 -23.31 -9.64
CA GLN A 39 8.43 -22.88 -9.77
C GLN A 39 7.60 -24.11 -10.20
N ASP A 40 7.24 -24.96 -9.25
CA ASP A 40 6.39 -26.13 -9.46
C ASP A 40 4.99 -25.84 -8.89
N GLY A 41 3.97 -25.88 -9.76
CA GLY A 41 2.55 -25.88 -9.38
C GLY A 41 1.93 -24.54 -8.94
N GLN A 42 1.71 -23.62 -9.89
CA GLN A 42 1.09 -22.28 -9.75
C GLN A 42 2.03 -21.24 -9.11
N SER A 43 2.30 -20.13 -9.81
CA SER A 43 3.05 -19.02 -9.22
C SER A 43 2.30 -18.45 -8.01
N GLU A 44 3.01 -17.98 -7.00
CA GLU A 44 2.44 -17.30 -5.83
C GLU A 44 1.44 -16.20 -6.23
N SER A 45 1.72 -15.49 -7.33
CA SER A 45 0.83 -14.50 -7.92
C SER A 45 -0.54 -15.05 -8.33
N ILE A 46 -0.62 -16.28 -8.85
CA ILE A 46 -1.90 -16.91 -9.21
C ILE A 46 -2.67 -17.30 -7.94
N ILE A 47 -1.98 -17.73 -6.88
CA ILE A 47 -2.61 -18.05 -5.60
C ILE A 47 -3.21 -16.79 -4.97
N GLN A 48 -2.44 -15.70 -4.94
CA GLN A 48 -2.91 -14.40 -4.46
C GLN A 48 -4.10 -13.88 -5.29
N LEU A 49 -4.04 -14.00 -6.61
CA LEU A 49 -5.15 -13.61 -7.49
C LEU A 49 -6.41 -14.43 -7.21
N LYS A 50 -6.29 -15.75 -7.04
CA LYS A 50 -7.42 -16.61 -6.68
C LYS A 50 -8.03 -16.24 -5.33
N ALA A 51 -7.20 -15.89 -4.35
CA ALA A 51 -7.67 -15.44 -3.04
C ALA A 51 -8.45 -14.11 -3.16
N ALA A 52 -7.91 -13.13 -3.89
CA ALA A 52 -8.58 -11.85 -4.12
C ALA A 52 -9.93 -12.01 -4.86
N ILE A 53 -9.98 -12.87 -5.89
CA ILE A 53 -11.23 -13.19 -6.60
C ILE A 53 -12.25 -13.82 -5.64
N ALA A 54 -11.82 -14.78 -4.81
CA ALA A 54 -12.72 -15.45 -3.87
C ALA A 54 -13.28 -14.48 -2.81
N GLU A 55 -12.44 -13.58 -2.30
CA GLU A 55 -12.84 -12.52 -1.37
C GLU A 55 -13.88 -11.59 -2.02
N GLN A 56 -13.61 -11.07 -3.22
CA GLN A 56 -14.52 -10.15 -3.90
C GLN A 56 -15.87 -10.81 -4.27
N LEU A 57 -15.86 -12.08 -4.66
CA LEU A 57 -17.08 -12.87 -4.90
C LEU A 57 -17.83 -13.26 -3.61
N SER A 58 -17.21 -13.14 -2.43
CA SER A 58 -17.87 -13.39 -1.16
C SER A 58 -18.68 -12.18 -0.70
N LEU A 59 -18.16 -10.96 -0.92
CA LEU A 59 -18.81 -9.69 -0.57
C LEU A 59 -20.14 -9.47 -1.31
N SER A 60 -20.33 -10.11 -2.49
CA SER A 60 -21.54 -9.96 -3.29
C SER A 60 -22.72 -10.84 -2.85
N LYS A 61 -22.57 -11.71 -1.83
CA LYS A 61 -23.56 -12.76 -1.53
C LYS A 61 -24.55 -12.44 -0.40
N ASP A 62 -24.18 -11.60 0.56
CA ASP A 62 -24.91 -11.47 1.83
C ASP A 62 -25.88 -10.27 1.87
N GLY A 63 -26.20 -9.70 0.70
CA GLY A 63 -27.03 -8.49 0.58
C GLY A 63 -26.28 -7.23 1.06
N PRO A 64 -26.96 -6.06 1.04
CA PRO A 64 -26.33 -4.80 1.43
C PRO A 64 -25.96 -4.79 2.92
N THR A 65 -24.70 -4.50 3.21
CA THR A 65 -24.17 -4.37 4.58
C THR A 65 -23.65 -2.96 4.85
N LEU A 66 -23.71 -2.56 6.12
CA LEU A 66 -23.17 -1.28 6.60
C LEU A 66 -21.96 -1.55 7.49
N HIS A 67 -20.82 -0.96 7.14
CA HIS A 67 -19.58 -1.07 7.91
C HIS A 67 -19.78 -0.63 9.37
N GLU A 68 -19.12 -1.31 10.32
CA GLU A 68 -19.33 -1.13 11.76
C GLU A 68 -19.15 0.32 12.23
N SER A 69 -18.16 1.02 11.68
CA SER A 69 -17.89 2.43 12.00
C SER A 69 -19.04 3.38 11.66
N LEU A 70 -19.95 2.98 10.77
CA LEU A 70 -21.09 3.78 10.34
C LEU A 70 -22.36 3.50 11.14
N GLN A 71 -22.42 2.39 11.90
CA GLN A 71 -23.64 1.95 12.59
C GLN A 71 -24.10 2.92 13.70
N ASN A 72 -23.16 3.65 14.31
CA ASN A 72 -23.44 4.59 15.41
C ASN A 72 -23.53 6.05 14.95
N VAL A 73 -23.44 6.31 13.64
CA VAL A 73 -23.49 7.67 13.08
C VAL A 73 -24.95 8.03 12.83
N SER A 74 -25.40 9.18 13.34
CA SER A 74 -26.81 9.57 13.27
C SER A 74 -27.02 11.08 13.08
N GLY A 75 -28.25 11.48 12.78
CA GLY A 75 -28.64 12.87 12.64
C GLY A 75 -28.34 13.46 11.26
N ASN A 76 -28.18 14.78 11.24
CA ASN A 76 -27.98 15.55 10.00
C ASN A 76 -26.50 15.72 9.61
N GLN A 77 -25.57 15.07 10.32
CA GLN A 77 -24.17 15.12 9.96
C GLN A 77 -23.95 14.50 8.58
N LYS A 78 -23.06 15.12 7.80
CA LYS A 78 -22.64 14.62 6.50
C LYS A 78 -21.54 13.58 6.71
N VAL A 79 -21.66 12.45 6.04
CA VAL A 79 -20.75 11.31 6.15
C VAL A 79 -20.24 10.98 4.76
N ALA A 80 -18.94 10.93 4.59
CA ALA A 80 -18.30 10.48 3.36
C ALA A 80 -18.24 8.94 3.39
N VAL A 81 -18.76 8.32 2.33
CA VAL A 81 -18.88 6.87 2.20
C VAL A 81 -18.45 6.42 0.80
N ILE A 82 -17.97 5.18 0.72
CA ILE A 82 -17.82 4.45 -0.53
C ILE A 82 -18.98 3.44 -0.60
N VAL A 83 -19.75 3.50 -1.68
CA VAL A 83 -20.87 2.60 -1.96
C VAL A 83 -20.40 1.57 -2.97
N HIS A 84 -20.37 0.30 -2.56
CA HIS A 84 -19.98 -0.85 -3.38
C HIS A 84 -21.23 -1.46 -4.02
N LEU A 85 -21.12 -1.84 -5.29
CA LEU A 85 -22.22 -2.38 -6.08
C LEU A 85 -21.93 -3.82 -6.57
N SER A 86 -22.97 -4.54 -6.98
CA SER A 86 -22.93 -5.98 -7.21
C SER A 86 -22.44 -6.40 -8.60
N GLU A 87 -22.53 -5.54 -9.62
CA GLU A 87 -22.02 -5.86 -10.95
C GLU A 87 -20.49 -5.96 -10.89
N LYS A 88 -19.93 -7.00 -11.50
CA LYS A 88 -18.51 -7.28 -11.36
C LYS A 88 -17.68 -6.25 -12.13
N PRO A 89 -16.66 -5.66 -11.50
CA PRO A 89 -15.82 -4.69 -12.18
C PRO A 89 -14.85 -5.36 -13.15
N VAL A 90 -14.27 -4.55 -14.05
CA VAL A 90 -13.40 -5.01 -15.14
C VAL A 90 -12.29 -5.95 -14.67
N ALA A 91 -11.54 -5.56 -13.63
CA ALA A 91 -10.40 -6.32 -13.15
C ALA A 91 -10.79 -7.68 -12.55
N LEU A 92 -12.00 -7.80 -11.99
CA LEU A 92 -12.49 -9.06 -11.47
C LEU A 92 -12.80 -10.03 -12.60
N GLU A 93 -13.50 -9.59 -13.65
CA GLU A 93 -13.79 -10.42 -14.82
C GLU A 93 -12.53 -10.80 -15.61
N GLU A 94 -11.58 -9.85 -15.74
CA GLU A 94 -10.26 -10.11 -16.31
C GLU A 94 -9.51 -11.17 -15.49
N GLY A 95 -9.47 -11.02 -14.16
CA GLY A 95 -8.82 -11.97 -13.26
C GLY A 95 -9.44 -13.37 -13.31
N ILE A 96 -10.78 -13.47 -13.38
CA ILE A 96 -11.50 -14.73 -13.54
C ILE A 96 -11.12 -15.42 -14.86
N SER A 97 -11.03 -14.65 -15.95
CA SER A 97 -10.63 -15.16 -17.27
C SER A 97 -9.18 -15.68 -17.24
N LEU A 98 -8.28 -14.89 -16.65
CA LEU A 98 -6.87 -15.25 -16.52
C LEU A 98 -6.65 -16.54 -15.74
N VAL A 99 -7.37 -16.74 -14.63
CA VAL A 99 -7.28 -17.97 -13.81
C VAL A 99 -7.80 -19.21 -14.55
N LYS A 100 -8.71 -19.04 -15.51
CA LYS A 100 -9.19 -20.11 -16.40
C LYS A 100 -8.27 -20.37 -17.59
N GLY A 101 -7.25 -19.53 -17.81
CA GLY A 101 -6.40 -19.59 -18.99
C GLY A 101 -7.08 -19.04 -20.25
N GLU A 102 -8.07 -18.17 -20.08
CA GLU A 102 -8.80 -17.51 -21.16
C GLU A 102 -8.24 -16.10 -21.40
N GLU A 103 -8.23 -15.64 -22.66
CA GLU A 103 -7.90 -14.26 -22.98
C GLU A 103 -9.09 -13.34 -22.67
N PHE A 104 -8.79 -12.15 -22.14
CA PHE A 104 -9.78 -11.10 -21.90
C PHE A 104 -9.62 -10.00 -22.94
N SER A 105 -10.53 -9.97 -23.91
CA SER A 105 -10.45 -9.06 -25.05
C SER A 105 -10.90 -7.64 -24.71
N LYS A 106 -10.46 -6.66 -25.51
CA LYS A 106 -10.91 -5.27 -25.37
C LYS A 106 -12.41 -5.09 -25.59
N ALA A 107 -13.04 -5.98 -26.35
CA ALA A 107 -14.50 -5.98 -26.53
C ALA A 107 -15.22 -6.39 -25.23
N GLN A 108 -14.76 -7.47 -24.59
CA GLN A 108 -15.28 -7.90 -23.28
C GLN A 108 -15.05 -6.83 -22.21
N GLU A 109 -13.87 -6.18 -22.19
CA GLU A 109 -13.63 -5.06 -21.28
C GLU A 109 -14.66 -3.94 -21.44
N ASN A 110 -14.95 -3.54 -22.68
CA ASN A 110 -15.91 -2.47 -22.97
C ASN A 110 -17.34 -2.87 -22.58
N GLU A 111 -17.70 -4.14 -22.80
CA GLU A 111 -19.00 -4.69 -22.41
C GLU A 111 -19.17 -4.68 -20.88
N VAL A 112 -18.20 -5.24 -20.15
CA VAL A 112 -18.20 -5.24 -18.67
C VAL A 112 -18.27 -3.80 -18.13
N ARG A 113 -17.47 -2.88 -18.70
CA ARG A 113 -17.49 -1.47 -18.29
C ARG A 113 -18.84 -0.79 -18.58
N SER A 114 -19.54 -1.21 -19.64
CA SER A 114 -20.89 -0.73 -19.94
C SER A 114 -21.88 -1.18 -18.87
N ASN A 115 -21.89 -2.48 -18.53
CA ASN A 115 -22.78 -3.04 -17.52
C ASN A 115 -22.56 -2.39 -16.15
N VAL A 116 -21.30 -2.19 -15.76
CA VAL A 116 -20.93 -1.48 -14.53
C VAL A 116 -21.52 -0.07 -14.50
N LYS A 117 -21.40 0.68 -15.60
CA LYS A 117 -21.93 2.05 -15.70
C LYS A 117 -23.46 2.09 -15.71
N GLU A 118 -24.10 1.09 -16.32
CA GLU A 118 -25.55 0.94 -16.32
C GLU A 118 -26.07 0.72 -14.90
N GLN A 119 -25.53 -0.25 -14.15
CA GLN A 119 -25.91 -0.47 -12.76
C GLN A 119 -25.66 0.78 -11.89
N GLN A 120 -24.54 1.47 -12.09
CA GLN A 120 -24.27 2.72 -11.37
C GLN A 120 -25.31 3.79 -11.65
N ALA A 121 -25.82 3.90 -12.87
CA ALA A 121 -26.88 4.84 -13.22
C ALA A 121 -28.20 4.45 -12.55
N GLU A 122 -28.60 3.18 -12.64
CA GLU A 122 -29.83 2.65 -12.04
C GLU A 122 -29.86 2.87 -10.51
N VAL A 123 -28.77 2.53 -9.82
CA VAL A 123 -28.64 2.73 -8.37
C VAL A 123 -28.76 4.20 -7.98
N LYS A 124 -28.15 5.10 -8.77
CA LYS A 124 -28.21 6.56 -8.51
C LYS A 124 -29.62 7.10 -8.74
N GLU A 125 -30.32 6.62 -9.76
CA GLU A 125 -31.72 6.97 -10.02
C GLU A 125 -32.64 6.48 -8.89
N GLU A 126 -32.46 5.25 -8.41
CA GLU A 126 -33.23 4.70 -7.29
C GLU A 126 -32.97 5.50 -6.00
N LEU A 127 -31.71 5.84 -5.70
CA LEU A 127 -31.36 6.69 -4.56
C LEU A 127 -32.03 8.07 -4.63
N ALA A 128 -32.07 8.68 -5.81
CA ALA A 128 -32.76 9.94 -6.02
C ALA A 128 -34.27 9.79 -5.80
N ALA A 129 -34.89 8.72 -6.30
CA ALA A 129 -36.31 8.41 -6.08
C ALA A 129 -36.65 8.19 -4.58
N LYS A 130 -35.71 7.66 -3.80
CA LYS A 130 -35.82 7.52 -2.34
C LYS A 130 -35.50 8.80 -1.56
N ASN A 131 -35.34 9.93 -2.24
CA ASN A 131 -35.00 11.24 -1.67
C ASN A 131 -33.68 11.21 -0.87
N VAL A 132 -32.71 10.40 -1.28
CA VAL A 132 -31.36 10.43 -0.72
C VAL A 132 -30.61 11.58 -1.37
N GLN A 133 -30.29 12.61 -0.59
CA GLN A 133 -29.46 13.72 -1.06
C GLN A 133 -27.99 13.33 -0.89
N MET A 134 -27.25 13.35 -1.98
CA MET A 134 -25.82 13.06 -1.97
C MET A 134 -25.01 14.08 -2.76
N THR A 135 -23.78 14.33 -2.32
CA THR A 135 -22.74 14.93 -3.14
C THR A 135 -21.86 13.80 -3.65
N GLN A 136 -21.90 13.55 -4.96
CA GLN A 136 -21.12 12.47 -5.55
C GLN A 136 -19.64 12.85 -5.61
N GLY A 137 -18.77 11.91 -5.24
CA GLY A 137 -17.34 11.95 -5.47
C GLY A 137 -16.96 11.13 -6.72
N TYR A 138 -15.82 10.45 -6.63
CA TYR A 138 -15.30 9.61 -7.71
C TYR A 138 -16.18 8.37 -7.94
N THR A 139 -16.21 7.86 -9.17
CA THR A 139 -16.92 6.64 -9.55
C THR A 139 -15.90 5.60 -10.02
N PHE A 140 -15.96 4.40 -9.45
CA PHE A 140 -15.02 3.30 -9.65
C PHE A 140 -15.64 2.28 -10.62
N ASP A 141 -14.92 1.91 -11.66
CA ASP A 141 -15.41 0.92 -12.65
C ASP A 141 -14.41 -0.21 -12.97
N THR A 142 -13.19 -0.12 -12.44
CA THR A 142 -12.08 -0.97 -12.87
C THR A 142 -11.73 -2.04 -11.83
N VAL A 143 -11.31 -1.65 -10.62
CA VAL A 143 -10.99 -2.60 -9.53
C VAL A 143 -12.21 -2.88 -8.66
N LEU A 144 -12.96 -1.82 -8.38
CA LEU A 144 -14.21 -1.79 -7.64
C LEU A 144 -15.31 -1.30 -8.59
N ASN A 145 -16.52 -1.83 -8.46
CA ASN A 145 -17.72 -1.18 -8.97
C ASN A 145 -18.38 -0.42 -7.82
N GLY A 146 -18.42 0.91 -7.92
CA GLY A 146 -18.99 1.72 -6.86
C GLY A 146 -18.81 3.21 -7.08
N PHE A 147 -19.16 3.99 -6.08
CA PHE A 147 -18.90 5.43 -6.08
C PHE A 147 -18.71 5.97 -4.67
N ALA A 148 -17.84 6.98 -4.55
CA ALA A 148 -17.74 7.79 -3.36
C ALA A 148 -18.91 8.78 -3.31
N ALA A 149 -19.47 9.02 -2.13
CA ALA A 149 -20.53 9.99 -1.94
C ALA A 149 -20.48 10.57 -0.52
N THR A 150 -20.92 11.82 -0.38
CA THR A 150 -21.23 12.40 0.93
C THR A 150 -22.74 12.41 1.11
N VAL A 151 -23.24 11.69 2.12
CA VAL A 151 -24.68 11.53 2.42
C VAL A 151 -24.99 12.02 3.84
N LYS A 152 -26.27 12.23 4.17
CA LYS A 152 -26.68 12.44 5.58
C LYS A 152 -26.64 11.10 6.31
N ALA A 153 -26.18 11.09 7.56
CA ALA A 153 -26.16 9.88 8.37
C ALA A 153 -27.54 9.18 8.46
N ASN A 154 -28.61 9.96 8.61
CA ASN A 154 -29.98 9.45 8.63
C ASN A 154 -30.46 8.79 7.31
N ASP A 155 -29.76 9.01 6.19
CA ASP A 155 -30.08 8.37 4.92
C ASP A 155 -29.36 7.03 4.74
N LEU A 156 -28.35 6.68 5.56
CA LEU A 156 -27.61 5.40 5.47
C LEU A 156 -28.53 4.17 5.45
N PRO A 157 -29.58 4.06 6.29
CA PRO A 157 -30.51 2.92 6.21
C PRO A 157 -31.28 2.83 4.90
N LYS A 158 -31.49 3.96 4.20
CA LYS A 158 -32.17 3.96 2.89
C LYS A 158 -31.29 3.37 1.80
N LEU A 159 -29.97 3.61 1.85
CA LEU A 159 -29.03 3.01 0.91
C LEU A 159 -29.07 1.47 1.01
N LEU A 160 -29.21 0.91 2.21
CA LEU A 160 -29.36 -0.54 2.42
C LEU A 160 -30.63 -1.15 1.82
N THR A 161 -31.55 -0.34 1.31
CA THR A 161 -32.79 -0.81 0.66
C THR A 161 -32.74 -0.74 -0.86
N VAL A 162 -31.62 -0.30 -1.44
CA VAL A 162 -31.44 -0.15 -2.89
C VAL A 162 -30.88 -1.44 -3.45
N GLU A 163 -31.50 -1.93 -4.52
CA GLU A 163 -31.03 -3.15 -5.18
C GLU A 163 -29.66 -2.90 -5.83
N GLY A 164 -28.79 -3.90 -5.75
CA GLY A 164 -27.44 -3.81 -6.29
C GLY A 164 -26.39 -3.22 -5.36
N ILE A 165 -26.75 -2.56 -4.24
CA ILE A 165 -25.78 -2.17 -3.21
C ILE A 165 -25.35 -3.41 -2.39
N THR A 166 -24.04 -3.57 -2.16
CA THR A 166 -23.46 -4.72 -1.42
C THR A 166 -22.80 -4.30 -0.11
N LEU A 167 -22.07 -3.19 -0.10
CA LEU A 167 -21.37 -2.67 1.08
C LEU A 167 -21.37 -1.15 1.07
N ILE A 168 -21.53 -0.57 2.24
CA ILE A 168 -21.31 0.87 2.49
C ILE A 168 -20.24 0.98 3.56
N GLU A 169 -19.10 1.57 3.19
CA GLU A 169 -17.96 1.77 4.09
C GLU A 169 -17.59 3.26 4.17
N PRO A 170 -16.90 3.71 5.24
CA PRO A 170 -16.47 5.10 5.33
C PRO A 170 -15.41 5.41 4.26
N ASP A 171 -15.51 6.58 3.65
CA ASP A 171 -14.40 7.18 2.89
C ASP A 171 -13.43 7.80 3.90
N ALA A 172 -12.47 6.97 4.36
CA ALA A 172 -11.62 7.28 5.49
C ALA A 172 -10.36 8.05 5.08
N ILE A 173 -9.95 9.01 5.91
CA ILE A 173 -8.67 9.71 5.75
C ILE A 173 -7.55 8.78 6.22
N VAL A 174 -6.56 8.59 5.35
CA VAL A 174 -5.31 7.89 5.65
C VAL A 174 -4.15 8.88 5.70
N SER A 175 -3.13 8.56 6.50
CA SER A 175 -1.91 9.37 6.62
C SER A 175 -0.69 8.49 6.42
N ALA A 176 0.40 9.09 5.92
CA ALA A 176 1.70 8.43 5.96
C ALA A 176 2.05 8.09 7.41
N SER A 177 2.70 6.95 7.63
CA SER A 177 3.18 6.58 8.95
C SER A 177 4.25 7.59 9.37
N GLU A 178 3.90 8.54 10.24
CA GLU A 178 4.87 9.48 10.79
C GLU A 178 5.85 8.71 11.70
N ASP A 179 7.15 8.88 11.45
CA ASP A 179 8.18 8.45 12.39
C ASP A 179 8.02 9.35 13.63
N ASN A 180 7.41 8.82 14.71
CA ASN A 180 7.25 9.51 15.99
C ASN A 180 8.59 9.76 16.70
N THR A 181 9.71 9.69 15.98
CA THR A 181 11.05 9.77 16.51
C THR A 181 11.61 11.17 16.34
N MET A 182 11.60 11.87 17.49
CA MET A 182 12.38 13.04 17.83
C MET A 182 11.97 14.34 17.13
N LYS A 183 11.38 15.23 17.94
CA LYS A 183 11.61 16.67 17.80
C LYS A 183 13.07 16.85 17.40
N SER A 184 13.35 17.54 16.30
CA SER A 184 14.69 17.98 15.90
C SER A 184 15.22 19.05 16.87
N SER A 185 15.08 18.83 18.18
CA SER A 185 15.72 19.61 19.22
C SER A 185 17.15 19.12 19.36
N GLU A 186 17.95 19.43 18.35
CA GLU A 186 19.36 19.84 18.44
C GLU A 186 19.91 19.86 17.03
N LEU A 187 20.35 21.04 16.59
CA LEU A 187 21.23 21.20 15.46
C LEU A 187 22.41 20.25 15.65
N ILE A 188 22.38 19.09 14.97
CA ILE A 188 23.56 18.23 14.86
C ILE A 188 24.57 19.09 14.10
N LYS A 189 25.67 19.43 14.78
CA LYS A 189 26.80 20.14 14.18
C LYS A 189 27.20 19.39 12.91
N GLU A 190 27.37 20.15 11.82
CA GLU A 190 27.55 19.77 10.41
C GLU A 190 28.55 18.63 10.05
N ASP A 191 29.25 18.02 11.00
CA ASP A 191 30.44 17.20 10.71
C ASP A 191 30.22 15.67 10.71
N GLN A 192 29.04 15.16 11.09
CA GLN A 192 28.74 13.71 11.05
C GLN A 192 27.34 13.41 10.51
N LEU A 193 27.19 13.57 9.19
CA LEU A 193 26.05 13.03 8.47
C LEU A 193 26.22 11.51 8.31
N GLU A 194 25.63 10.72 9.21
CA GLU A 194 25.54 9.27 9.05
C GLU A 194 24.28 8.90 8.26
N ALA A 195 24.46 8.23 7.12
CA ALA A 195 23.36 7.67 6.34
C ALA A 195 22.61 6.60 7.15
N ARG A 196 21.33 6.84 7.48
CA ARG A 196 20.49 5.92 8.29
C ARG A 196 20.31 4.52 7.69
N MET A 197 20.53 4.36 6.39
CA MET A 197 20.39 3.09 5.65
C MET A 197 21.70 2.29 5.49
N ASN A 198 22.83 2.75 6.02
CA ASN A 198 24.15 2.17 5.72
C ASN A 198 24.36 0.71 6.20
N THR A 199 23.51 0.18 7.08
CA THR A 199 23.65 -1.18 7.64
C THR A 199 22.51 -2.14 7.29
N SER A 200 21.36 -1.63 6.85
CA SER A 200 20.14 -2.44 6.66
C SER A 200 20.29 -3.51 5.57
N ASN A 201 20.92 -3.16 4.44
CA ASN A 201 21.11 -4.10 3.34
C ASN A 201 22.03 -5.26 3.71
N SER A 202 23.09 -4.99 4.47
CA SER A 202 24.01 -6.03 4.94
C SER A 202 23.34 -6.93 5.98
N PHE A 203 22.54 -6.36 6.89
CA PHE A 203 21.78 -7.14 7.88
C PHE A 203 20.77 -8.09 7.22
N LEU A 204 20.05 -7.62 6.19
CA LEU A 204 19.09 -8.43 5.43
C LEU A 204 19.76 -9.38 4.42
N GLY A 205 21.08 -9.28 4.23
CA GLY A 205 21.83 -10.12 3.29
C GLY A 205 21.59 -9.80 1.81
N ILE A 206 21.05 -8.62 1.49
CA ILE A 206 20.66 -8.21 0.13
C ILE A 206 21.86 -8.22 -0.82
N GLU A 207 23.06 -7.90 -0.33
CA GLU A 207 24.28 -7.89 -1.13
C GLU A 207 24.59 -9.23 -1.80
N LYS A 208 24.13 -10.35 -1.23
CA LYS A 208 24.30 -11.67 -1.86
C LYS A 208 23.48 -11.77 -3.15
N LEU A 209 22.24 -11.28 -3.13
CA LEU A 209 21.36 -11.25 -4.29
C LEU A 209 21.93 -10.35 -5.40
N TRP A 210 22.47 -9.19 -5.04
CA TRP A 210 23.13 -8.31 -6.01
C TRP A 210 24.34 -8.96 -6.67
N LYS A 211 25.14 -9.73 -5.93
CA LYS A 211 26.28 -10.49 -6.47
C LYS A 211 25.84 -11.59 -7.45
N GLU A 212 24.64 -12.12 -7.27
CA GLU A 212 23.99 -13.06 -8.19
C GLU A 212 23.30 -12.34 -9.38
N GLY A 213 23.36 -11.01 -9.43
CA GLY A 213 22.75 -10.19 -10.48
C GLY A 213 21.25 -9.93 -10.29
N ILE A 214 20.68 -10.30 -9.13
CA ILE A 214 19.27 -10.10 -8.80
C ILE A 214 19.12 -8.72 -8.16
N GLU A 215 18.69 -7.74 -8.96
CA GLU A 215 18.59 -6.33 -8.55
C GLU A 215 17.23 -5.69 -8.93
N GLY A 216 16.27 -6.51 -9.36
CA GLY A 216 14.92 -6.05 -9.73
C GLY A 216 14.70 -5.77 -11.22
N GLN A 217 15.62 -6.20 -12.08
CA GLN A 217 15.54 -5.99 -13.53
C GLN A 217 14.22 -6.53 -14.10
N GLY A 218 13.53 -5.71 -14.90
CA GLY A 218 12.27 -6.09 -15.55
C GLY A 218 11.04 -6.08 -14.63
N ILE A 219 11.21 -5.76 -13.34
CA ILE A 219 10.11 -5.61 -12.39
C ILE A 219 9.70 -4.14 -12.33
N LYS A 220 8.39 -3.89 -12.39
CA LYS A 220 7.80 -2.57 -12.17
C LYS A 220 7.38 -2.44 -10.71
N VAL A 221 7.70 -1.31 -10.09
CA VAL A 221 7.30 -1.01 -8.71
C VAL A 221 6.59 0.34 -8.68
N ALA A 222 5.39 0.38 -8.10
CA ALA A 222 4.60 1.59 -7.93
C ALA A 222 4.59 2.02 -6.46
N VAL A 223 5.00 3.26 -6.18
CA VAL A 223 4.99 3.87 -4.84
C VAL A 223 3.79 4.80 -4.73
N LEU A 224 2.80 4.42 -3.91
CA LEU A 224 1.61 5.23 -3.61
C LEU A 224 1.87 6.00 -2.32
N ASP A 225 2.28 7.26 -2.42
CA ASP A 225 2.78 8.03 -1.27
C ASP A 225 2.63 9.56 -1.48
N THR A 226 3.47 10.38 -0.86
CA THR A 226 3.43 11.85 -0.90
C THR A 226 3.98 12.48 -2.19
N GLY A 227 4.23 11.67 -3.20
CA GLY A 227 5.00 12.03 -4.40
C GLY A 227 6.49 11.69 -4.28
N ILE A 228 7.25 12.02 -5.32
CA ILE A 228 8.69 11.74 -5.43
C ILE A 228 9.45 12.97 -5.95
N ASP A 229 10.67 13.18 -5.49
CA ASP A 229 11.64 14.04 -6.17
C ASP A 229 12.20 13.27 -7.38
N ALA A 230 11.57 13.45 -8.54
CA ALA A 230 11.92 12.77 -9.78
C ALA A 230 13.32 13.17 -10.31
N ASP A 231 13.83 14.33 -9.93
CA ASP A 231 15.12 14.85 -10.38
C ASP A 231 16.27 14.44 -9.43
N HIS A 232 15.95 13.71 -8.35
CA HIS A 232 16.96 13.24 -7.41
C HIS A 232 17.96 12.29 -8.11
N PRO A 233 19.29 12.49 -7.96
CA PRO A 233 20.32 11.70 -8.66
C PRO A 233 20.21 10.18 -8.42
N GLU A 234 19.73 9.79 -7.24
CA GLU A 234 19.48 8.38 -6.88
C GLU A 234 18.44 7.67 -7.76
N PHE A 235 17.61 8.41 -8.49
CA PHE A 235 16.57 7.84 -9.35
C PHE A 235 16.87 7.99 -10.85
N ALA A 236 18.06 8.49 -11.20
CA ALA A 236 18.47 8.68 -12.57
C ALA A 236 18.39 7.36 -13.36
N GLY A 237 17.56 7.33 -14.40
CA GLY A 237 17.39 6.17 -15.27
C GLY A 237 16.47 5.06 -14.74
N VAL A 238 16.08 5.07 -13.45
CA VAL A 238 15.16 4.09 -12.86
C VAL A 238 13.73 4.61 -12.74
N PHE A 239 13.54 5.92 -12.54
CA PHE A 239 12.20 6.52 -12.52
C PHE A 239 11.58 6.54 -13.92
N LYS A 240 10.36 5.98 -14.04
CA LYS A 240 9.63 5.80 -15.30
C LYS A 240 8.37 6.66 -15.43
N GLY A 241 8.08 7.49 -14.42
CA GLY A 241 6.94 8.41 -14.42
C GLY A 241 5.93 8.10 -13.32
N GLY A 242 4.78 8.77 -13.39
CA GLY A 242 3.82 8.72 -12.30
C GLY A 242 2.56 9.51 -12.55
N LYS A 243 1.65 9.53 -11.56
CA LYS A 243 0.43 10.33 -11.58
C LYS A 243 0.19 11.05 -10.24
N ASN A 244 -0.63 12.09 -10.29
CA ASN A 244 -1.20 12.77 -9.15
C ASN A 244 -2.68 12.41 -8.99
N PHE A 245 -3.08 12.04 -7.79
CA PHE A 245 -4.48 11.83 -7.41
C PHE A 245 -4.98 12.84 -6.36
N ILE A 246 -4.14 13.79 -5.97
CA ILE A 246 -4.57 14.88 -5.09
C ILE A 246 -5.27 15.93 -5.95
N PRO A 247 -6.53 16.29 -5.64
CA PRO A 247 -7.25 17.32 -6.36
C PRO A 247 -6.49 18.64 -6.39
N ASN A 248 -6.53 19.30 -7.54
CA ASN A 248 -5.95 20.62 -7.69
C ASN A 248 -6.59 21.61 -6.72
N SER A 249 -5.74 22.31 -5.98
CA SER A 249 -6.16 23.32 -5.01
C SER A 249 -5.34 24.59 -5.18
N SER A 250 -5.88 25.72 -4.71
CA SER A 250 -5.17 27.00 -4.66
C SER A 250 -4.12 27.06 -3.54
N THR A 251 -3.81 25.93 -2.90
CA THR A 251 -2.89 25.83 -1.77
C THR A 251 -1.42 25.95 -2.20
N TYR A 252 -1.11 25.63 -3.47
CA TYR A 252 0.25 25.64 -4.01
C TYR A 252 0.49 26.85 -4.92
N THR A 253 1.73 27.34 -4.99
CA THR A 253 2.10 28.46 -5.90
C THR A 253 2.19 28.05 -7.37
N LYS A 254 2.19 26.74 -7.65
CA LYS A 254 2.15 26.18 -9.02
C LYS A 254 0.91 25.29 -9.19
N PRO A 255 0.31 25.25 -10.40
CA PRO A 255 -0.71 24.25 -10.69
C PRO A 255 -0.09 22.85 -10.65
N ARG A 256 -0.83 21.90 -10.11
CA ARG A 256 -0.54 20.47 -10.19
C ARG A 256 -1.36 19.87 -11.32
N THR A 257 -0.82 18.93 -12.08
CA THR A 257 -1.56 18.21 -13.13
C THR A 257 -1.68 16.75 -12.75
N ASP A 258 -2.56 16.01 -13.41
CA ASP A 258 -2.72 14.56 -13.17
C ASP A 258 -1.44 13.77 -13.48
N ASP A 259 -0.52 14.34 -14.27
CA ASP A 259 0.80 13.77 -14.59
C ASP A 259 1.92 14.20 -13.62
N ASP A 260 1.61 15.02 -12.61
CA ASP A 260 2.61 15.56 -11.68
C ASP A 260 2.74 14.71 -10.40
N ALA A 261 3.48 13.62 -10.48
CA ALA A 261 3.79 12.78 -9.31
C ALA A 261 4.81 13.41 -8.34
N SER A 262 5.22 14.67 -8.53
CA SER A 262 6.27 15.26 -7.70
C SER A 262 5.81 15.49 -6.27
N GLU A 263 6.73 15.34 -5.32
CA GLU A 263 6.51 15.77 -3.95
C GLU A 263 6.27 17.30 -3.85
N THR A 264 5.82 17.79 -2.70
CA THR A 264 5.62 19.23 -2.48
C THR A 264 6.94 19.86 -2.08
N SER A 265 7.51 20.71 -2.94
CA SER A 265 8.74 21.44 -2.63
C SER A 265 8.49 22.63 -1.68
N PRO A 266 9.47 23.00 -0.81
CA PRO A 266 9.41 24.23 -0.02
C PRO A 266 9.16 25.51 -0.83
N THR A 267 9.60 25.54 -2.10
CA THR A 267 9.39 26.70 -2.99
C THR A 267 7.94 26.86 -3.46
N GLU A 268 7.11 25.83 -3.26
CA GLU A 268 5.70 25.84 -3.62
C GLU A 268 4.81 26.48 -2.55
N ARG A 269 5.42 26.88 -1.42
CA ARG A 269 4.73 27.51 -0.30
C ARG A 269 4.35 28.95 -0.63
N PRO A 270 3.05 29.33 -0.57
CA PRO A 270 2.64 30.71 -0.77
C PRO A 270 3.24 31.66 0.28
N ALA A 271 3.48 32.90 -0.13
CA ALA A 271 3.96 33.93 0.78
C ALA A 271 2.93 34.16 1.91
N GLY A 272 3.41 34.17 3.16
CA GLY A 272 2.55 34.35 4.35
C GLY A 272 1.93 33.07 4.90
N THR A 273 2.07 31.92 4.23
CA THR A 273 1.67 30.62 4.78
C THR A 273 2.75 30.10 5.74
N PRO A 274 2.42 29.70 6.98
CA PRO A 274 3.39 29.08 7.88
C PRO A 274 4.07 27.86 7.26
N GLU A 275 5.35 27.64 7.57
CA GLU A 275 6.06 26.43 7.13
C GLU A 275 5.52 25.17 7.81
N PHE A 276 5.08 25.30 9.07
CA PHE A 276 4.48 24.22 9.85
C PHE A 276 3.06 24.60 10.26
N ASN A 277 2.13 23.65 10.19
CA ASN A 277 0.76 23.83 10.66
C ASN A 277 0.69 23.74 12.21
N GLU A 278 -0.51 23.93 12.78
CA GLU A 278 -0.74 23.85 14.24
C GLU A 278 -0.40 22.49 14.86
N LYS A 279 -0.34 21.44 14.05
CA LYS A 279 0.04 20.08 14.45
C LYS A 279 1.53 19.79 14.26
N GLY A 280 2.30 20.76 13.74
CA GLY A 280 3.73 20.62 13.47
C GLY A 280 4.07 19.93 12.15
N SER A 281 3.10 19.60 11.29
CA SER A 281 3.37 19.04 9.97
C SER A 281 3.90 20.14 9.03
N ALA A 282 4.97 19.84 8.30
CA ALA A 282 5.56 20.75 7.32
C ALA A 282 4.64 20.95 6.10
N PHE A 283 4.81 22.07 5.42
CA PHE A 283 4.15 22.35 4.13
C PHE A 283 4.67 21.45 3.01
N TYR A 284 5.96 21.15 3.01
CA TYR A 284 6.60 20.29 2.02
C TYR A 284 6.47 18.81 2.40
N THR A 285 6.57 17.94 1.40
CA THR A 285 6.50 16.49 1.57
C THR A 285 7.79 15.84 1.08
N SER A 286 8.21 14.76 1.71
CA SER A 286 9.42 14.00 1.33
C SER A 286 9.36 12.50 1.62
N HIS A 287 8.26 12.02 2.22
CA HIS A 287 8.12 10.63 2.66
C HIS A 287 8.21 9.66 1.47
N GLY A 288 7.50 9.94 0.38
CA GLY A 288 7.53 9.10 -0.82
C GLY A 288 8.90 9.01 -1.49
N THR A 289 9.70 10.08 -1.49
CA THR A 289 11.11 10.06 -1.94
C THR A 289 11.96 9.13 -1.07
N HIS A 290 11.80 9.19 0.25
CA HIS A 290 12.53 8.31 1.17
C HIS A 290 12.13 6.83 0.99
N VAL A 291 10.83 6.54 0.84
CA VAL A 291 10.31 5.20 0.53
C VAL A 291 10.86 4.70 -0.81
N ALA A 292 10.81 5.52 -1.86
CA ALA A 292 11.37 5.21 -3.17
C ALA A 292 12.88 4.94 -3.09
N GLY A 293 13.62 5.71 -2.29
CA GLY A 293 15.05 5.51 -2.06
C GLY A 293 15.35 4.15 -1.42
N THR A 294 14.53 3.76 -0.44
CA THR A 294 14.66 2.45 0.21
C THR A 294 14.52 1.30 -0.80
N ILE A 295 13.66 1.47 -1.80
CA ILE A 295 13.41 0.48 -2.84
C ILE A 295 14.50 0.52 -3.92
N ALA A 296 14.76 1.69 -4.52
CA ALA A 296 15.37 1.76 -5.84
C ALA A 296 16.53 2.77 -5.97
N ALA A 297 17.04 3.33 -4.86
CA ALA A 297 18.23 4.18 -4.91
C ALA A 297 19.40 3.46 -5.61
N ILE A 298 20.06 4.12 -6.56
CA ILE A 298 21.12 3.51 -7.38
C ILE A 298 22.52 3.61 -6.77
N GLY A 299 22.69 4.36 -5.67
CA GLY A 299 23.98 4.64 -5.05
C GLY A 299 24.77 5.75 -5.76
N ALA A 300 24.08 6.71 -6.37
CA ALA A 300 24.65 7.87 -7.07
C ALA A 300 24.88 9.09 -6.15
N ASN A 301 25.16 8.87 -4.87
CA ASN A 301 25.48 9.89 -3.88
C ASN A 301 26.81 9.59 -3.17
N GLU A 302 27.32 10.57 -2.43
CA GLU A 302 28.60 10.48 -1.71
C GLU A 302 28.63 9.38 -0.63
N PHE A 303 27.47 8.89 -0.21
CA PHE A 303 27.30 7.82 0.78
C PHE A 303 27.12 6.44 0.14
N GLY A 304 26.95 6.35 -1.18
CA GLY A 304 26.71 5.11 -1.92
C GLY A 304 25.44 4.36 -1.49
N ILE A 305 24.42 5.06 -0.97
CA ILE A 305 23.20 4.42 -0.48
C ILE A 305 22.47 3.77 -1.65
N LYS A 306 22.29 2.44 -1.57
CA LYS A 306 21.65 1.65 -2.62
C LYS A 306 20.36 1.03 -2.07
N GLY A 307 19.27 1.17 -2.81
CA GLY A 307 17.99 0.55 -2.47
C GLY A 307 18.03 -0.96 -2.67
N ILE A 308 17.04 -1.67 -2.13
CA ILE A 308 16.97 -3.15 -2.18
C ILE A 308 16.98 -3.67 -3.63
N ALA A 309 16.22 -3.02 -4.52
CA ALA A 309 16.00 -3.39 -5.90
C ALA A 309 16.33 -2.19 -6.83
N PRO A 310 17.62 -1.86 -6.98
CA PRO A 310 18.11 -0.64 -7.64
C PRO A 310 17.92 -0.63 -9.17
N LYS A 311 17.40 -1.71 -9.77
CA LYS A 311 17.20 -1.83 -11.23
C LYS A 311 15.75 -2.09 -11.63
N VAL A 312 14.80 -1.78 -10.74
CA VAL A 312 13.37 -1.78 -11.08
C VAL A 312 13.00 -0.61 -11.98
N ASP A 313 11.89 -0.77 -12.68
CA ASP A 313 11.18 0.34 -13.29
C ASP A 313 10.28 0.99 -12.22
N LEU A 314 10.73 2.11 -11.66
CA LEU A 314 10.06 2.78 -10.54
C LEU A 314 8.99 3.76 -11.05
N TYR A 315 7.79 3.69 -10.48
CA TYR A 315 6.69 4.61 -10.72
C TYR A 315 6.23 5.24 -9.40
N ALA A 316 5.77 6.49 -9.46
CA ALA A 316 5.24 7.21 -8.30
C ALA A 316 3.79 7.63 -8.51
N TYR A 317 2.96 7.44 -7.50
CA TYR A 317 1.56 7.81 -7.51
C TYR A 317 1.30 8.65 -6.26
N ARG A 318 1.14 9.95 -6.47
CA ARG A 318 0.91 10.88 -5.38
C ARG A 318 -0.54 10.77 -4.91
N VAL A 319 -0.73 10.23 -3.70
CA VAL A 319 -2.05 10.02 -3.07
C VAL A 319 -2.16 10.69 -1.70
N LEU A 320 -1.05 11.23 -1.17
CA LEU A 320 -0.97 11.95 0.11
C LEU A 320 -0.32 13.33 -0.07
N GLY A 321 -0.76 14.37 0.66
CA GLY A 321 -0.08 15.67 0.67
C GLY A 321 -0.99 16.88 0.89
#